data_AF-A0A4Y2N663-F1
#
_entry.id   AF-A0A4Y2N663-F1
#
_cell.length_a   1.000
_cell.length_b   1.000
_cell.length_c   1.000
_cell.angle_alpha   90.00
_cell.angle_beta   90.00
_cell.angle_gamma   90.00
#
_symmetry.space_group_name_H-M   'P 1'
#
loop_
_entity.id
_entity.type
_entity.pdbx_description
1 polymer ?
#
loop_
_entity_poly.entity_id
_entity_poly.type
_entity_poly.pdbx_seq_one_letter_code
_entity_poly.pdbx_strand_id
1 'polypeptide(L)'
;MSFLFATFSNILTVKLQGQNLLLGHSGSSSLAVEKLPVVDYERIDCSITDIDSNLLSKGQQYLLDISNAITLGNCPEDLENRDPGPLFHSRWLTAANRVLRLYISSSDPTGNLTEIIGFILKLYMPVWFAIKKAQIFN
;
A
#
# COMPACT_ATOMS: atom_id res chain seq x y z
N MET A 1 -4.51 -13.11 15.78
CA MET A 1 -3.61 -12.60 14.72
C MET A 1 -2.61 -13.71 14.43
N SER A 2 -2.67 -14.32 13.25
CA SER A 2 -1.87 -15.51 12.91
C SER A 2 -0.38 -15.18 12.82
N PHE A 3 0.47 -16.13 13.19
CA PHE A 3 1.94 -16.03 13.18
C PHE A 3 2.48 -15.53 11.83
N LEU A 4 1.86 -15.98 10.73
CA LEU A 4 2.14 -15.54 9.35
C LEU A 4 2.09 -14.01 9.21
N PHE A 5 1.06 -13.37 9.77
CA PHE A 5 0.85 -11.94 9.63
C PHE A 5 1.96 -11.12 10.30
N ALA A 6 2.40 -11.54 11.47
CA ALA A 6 3.50 -10.90 12.19
C ALA A 6 4.82 -11.03 11.40
N THR A 7 5.10 -12.22 10.86
CA THR A 7 6.29 -12.46 10.04
C THR A 7 6.29 -11.62 8.77
N PHE A 8 5.17 -11.58 8.03
CA PHE A 8 5.06 -10.80 6.80
C PHE A 8 5.13 -9.29 7.04
N SER A 9 4.46 -8.79 8.09
CA SER A 9 4.52 -7.40 8.52
C SER A 9 5.96 -6.99 8.86
N ASN A 10 6.70 -7.86 9.56
CA ASN A 10 8.10 -7.62 9.91
C ASN A 10 9.00 -7.63 8.67
N ILE A 11 8.84 -8.59 7.74
CA ILE A 11 9.63 -8.66 6.50
C ILE A 11 9.42 -7.39 5.65
N LEU A 12 8.18 -6.96 5.46
CA LEU A 12 7.90 -5.75 4.68
C LEU A 12 8.45 -4.50 5.37
N THR A 13 8.27 -4.39 6.69
CA THR A 13 8.82 -3.26 7.46
C THR A 13 10.34 -3.20 7.35
N VAL A 14 11.03 -4.34 7.50
CA VAL A 14 12.50 -4.44 7.36
C VAL A 14 12.93 -4.10 5.94
N LYS A 15 12.22 -4.58 4.91
CA LYS A 15 12.51 -4.26 3.49
C LYS A 15 12.34 -2.76 3.23
N LEU A 16 11.29 -2.13 3.76
CA LEU A 16 11.04 -0.68 3.64
C LEU A 16 12.09 0.15 4.40
N GLN A 17 12.54 -0.31 5.58
CA GLN A 17 13.64 0.32 6.33
C GLN A 17 14.98 0.22 5.60
N GLY A 18 15.30 -0.98 5.08
CA GLY A 18 16.54 -1.22 4.33
C GLY A 18 16.65 -0.41 3.04
N GLN A 19 15.53 0.11 2.53
CA GLN A 19 15.51 1.00 1.36
C GLN A 19 15.37 2.49 1.72
N ASN A 20 15.53 2.88 3.00
CA ASN A 20 15.38 4.25 3.51
C ASN A 20 14.00 4.90 3.21
N LEU A 21 12.99 4.11 2.83
CA LEU A 21 11.65 4.61 2.54
C LEU A 21 10.88 5.00 3.81
N LEU A 22 11.31 4.50 4.98
CA LEU A 22 10.73 4.85 6.29
C LEU A 22 11.53 5.90 7.07
N LEU A 23 12.83 6.06 6.80
CA LEU A 23 13.71 6.97 7.51
C LEU A 23 14.61 7.70 6.49
N GLY A 24 14.40 9.00 6.34
CA GLY A 24 15.30 9.85 5.54
C GLY A 24 16.65 10.01 6.24
N HIS A 25 17.73 10.05 5.47
CA HIS A 25 19.11 10.23 5.97
C HIS A 25 19.34 11.57 6.69
N SER A 26 18.43 12.55 6.52
CA SER A 26 18.47 13.85 7.20
C SER A 26 17.10 14.19 7.79
N GLY A 27 16.82 13.78 9.03
CA GLY A 27 15.88 14.42 9.97
C GLY A 27 14.40 14.65 9.57
N SER A 28 14.01 14.49 8.31
CA SER A 28 12.66 14.60 7.78
C SER A 28 12.23 13.22 7.31
N SER A 29 11.11 12.74 7.85
CA SER A 29 10.54 11.46 7.45
C SER A 29 10.15 11.51 5.98
N SER A 30 10.71 10.62 5.14
CA SER A 30 10.38 10.45 3.72
C SER A 30 8.90 10.07 3.46
N LEU A 31 8.09 9.95 4.51
CA LEU A 31 6.65 9.66 4.48
C LEU A 31 5.77 10.91 4.69
N ALA A 32 6.34 12.12 4.64
CA ALA A 32 5.61 13.38 4.49
C ALA A 32 4.98 13.53 3.07
N VAL A 33 4.49 12.40 2.53
CA VAL A 33 3.89 12.17 1.21
C VAL A 33 2.39 12.50 1.20
N GLU A 34 1.81 12.76 2.37
CA GLU A 34 0.36 12.86 2.59
C GLU A 34 -0.39 13.87 1.71
N LYS A 35 0.31 14.75 0.99
CA LYS A 35 -0.30 15.80 0.15
C LYS A 35 0.32 15.96 -1.24
N LEU A 36 1.04 14.96 -1.74
CA LEU A 36 1.51 15.02 -3.13
C LEU A 36 0.32 14.79 -4.08
N PRO A 37 0.22 15.57 -5.19
CA PRO A 37 -0.80 15.36 -6.20
C PRO A 37 -0.58 14.01 -6.88
N VAL A 38 -1.64 13.44 -7.44
CA VAL A 38 -1.50 12.31 -8.35
C VAL A 38 -0.95 12.82 -9.68
N VAL A 39 -0.02 12.08 -10.26
CA VAL A 39 0.60 12.38 -11.56
C VAL A 39 0.40 11.20 -12.50
N ASP A 40 0.82 11.33 -13.76
CA ASP A 40 0.86 10.18 -14.66
C ASP A 40 1.85 9.13 -14.13
N TYR A 41 1.39 7.90 -13.94
CA TYR A 41 2.19 6.78 -13.45
C TYR A 41 2.00 5.54 -14.33
N GLU A 42 2.97 4.63 -14.30
CA GLU A 42 2.89 3.37 -15.01
C GLU A 42 1.94 2.39 -14.29
N ARG A 43 1.07 1.72 -15.05
CA ARG A 43 0.19 0.68 -14.50
C ARG A 43 0.99 -0.58 -14.17
N ILE A 44 0.64 -1.24 -13.07
CA ILE A 44 1.23 -2.54 -12.71
C ILE A 44 0.16 -3.61 -12.78
N ASP A 45 0.32 -4.53 -13.74
CA ASP A 45 -0.58 -5.66 -13.91
C ASP A 45 -0.58 -6.57 -12.68
N CYS A 46 -1.73 -6.68 -12.01
CA CYS A 46 -1.96 -7.62 -10.92
C CYS A 46 -3.43 -8.06 -10.85
N SER A 47 -3.70 -9.13 -10.11
CA SER A 47 -5.06 -9.65 -9.94
C SER A 47 -5.84 -8.79 -8.95
N ILE A 48 -6.95 -8.20 -9.39
CA ILE A 48 -7.89 -7.50 -8.50
C ILE A 48 -8.57 -8.52 -7.59
N THR A 49 -8.63 -8.22 -6.29
CA THR A 49 -9.32 -9.09 -5.34
C THR A 49 -10.81 -8.76 -5.30
N ASP A 50 -11.66 -9.75 -5.61
CA ASP A 50 -13.11 -9.66 -5.54
C ASP A 50 -13.63 -9.79 -4.10
N ILE A 51 -13.57 -8.72 -3.29
CA ILE A 51 -14.07 -8.69 -1.91
C ILE A 51 -15.11 -7.59 -1.76
N ASP A 52 -16.19 -7.86 -1.04
CA ASP A 52 -17.19 -6.84 -0.71
C ASP A 52 -16.54 -5.77 0.19
N SER A 53 -16.49 -4.54 -0.34
CA SER A 53 -15.91 -3.36 0.31
C SER A 53 -16.57 -3.03 1.65
N ASN A 54 -17.85 -3.39 1.82
CA ASN A 54 -18.58 -3.14 3.07
C ASN A 54 -18.04 -3.93 4.26
N LEU A 55 -17.26 -4.98 4.00
CA LEU A 55 -16.65 -5.84 5.01
C LEU A 55 -15.25 -5.36 5.42
N LEU A 56 -14.75 -4.29 4.80
CA LEU A 56 -13.41 -3.75 5.01
C LEU A 56 -13.39 -2.57 5.97
N SER A 57 -12.34 -2.51 6.80
CA SER A 57 -12.06 -1.28 7.54
C SER A 57 -11.54 -0.18 6.60
N LYS A 58 -11.65 1.09 7.01
CA LYS A 58 -11.21 2.24 6.18
C LYS A 58 -9.80 2.08 5.58
N GLY A 59 -8.83 1.59 6.37
CA GLY A 59 -7.47 1.38 5.88
C GLY A 59 -7.33 0.22 4.89
N GLN A 60 -8.17 -0.81 5.02
CA GLN A 60 -8.21 -1.94 4.08
C GLN A 60 -8.92 -1.54 2.78
N GLN A 61 -9.95 -0.72 2.89
CA GLN A 61 -10.62 -0.15 1.72
C GLN A 61 -9.66 0.74 0.93
N TYR A 62 -8.89 1.59 1.61
CA TYR A 62 -7.85 2.39 0.97
C TYR A 62 -6.86 1.50 0.19
N LEU A 63 -6.38 0.41 0.81
CA LEU A 63 -5.47 -0.52 0.17
C LEU A 63 -6.09 -1.12 -1.11
N LEU A 64 -7.35 -1.54 -1.06
CA LEU A 64 -8.06 -2.10 -2.22
C LEU A 64 -8.19 -1.06 -3.34
N ASP A 65 -8.67 0.13 -3.00
CA ASP A 65 -8.95 1.19 -3.97
C ASP A 65 -7.67 1.67 -4.67
N ILE A 66 -6.59 1.89 -3.91
CA ILE A 66 -5.31 2.34 -4.49
C ILE A 66 -4.62 1.25 -5.30
N SER A 67 -4.79 -0.03 -4.91
CA SER A 67 -4.28 -1.14 -5.70
C SER A 67 -5.02 -1.25 -7.04
N ASN A 68 -6.34 -1.06 -7.02
CA ASN A 68 -7.16 -1.01 -8.24
C ASN A 68 -6.77 0.17 -9.12
N ALA A 69 -6.54 1.36 -8.53
CA ALA A 69 -6.09 2.53 -9.27
C ALA A 69 -4.77 2.27 -10.02
N ILE A 70 -3.78 1.70 -9.33
CA ILE A 70 -2.48 1.35 -9.92
C ILE A 70 -2.63 0.30 -11.02
N THR A 71 -3.49 -0.69 -10.81
CA THR A 71 -3.71 -1.78 -11.78
C THR A 71 -4.41 -1.28 -13.04
N LEU A 72 -5.39 -0.40 -12.88
CA LEU A 72 -6.18 0.19 -13.96
C LEU A 72 -5.49 1.38 -14.63
N GLY A 73 -4.45 1.94 -14.00
CA GLY A 73 -3.76 3.15 -14.46
C GLY A 73 -4.61 4.42 -14.30
N ASN A 74 -5.58 4.43 -13.39
CA ASN A 74 -6.47 5.56 -13.18
C ASN A 74 -6.81 5.74 -11.69
N CYS A 75 -6.49 6.90 -11.12
CA CYS A 75 -6.84 7.24 -9.75
C CYS A 75 -8.07 8.15 -9.72
N PRO A 76 -9.18 7.73 -9.09
CA PRO A 76 -10.33 8.60 -8.85
C PRO A 76 -9.98 9.81 -7.97
N GLU A 77 -10.64 10.95 -8.20
CA GLU A 77 -10.45 12.19 -7.44
C GLU A 77 -10.77 12.03 -5.94
N ASP A 78 -11.78 11.21 -5.59
CA ASP A 78 -12.13 10.94 -4.20
C ASP A 78 -11.04 10.13 -3.48
N LEU A 79 -10.33 9.26 -4.20
CA LEU A 79 -9.19 8.51 -3.69
C LEU A 79 -7.93 9.38 -3.61
N GLU A 80 -7.74 10.28 -4.57
CA GLU A 80 -6.65 11.25 -4.56
C GLU A 80 -6.70 12.13 -3.30
N ASN A 81 -7.88 12.57 -2.88
CA ASN A 81 -8.05 13.44 -1.72
C ASN A 81 -8.13 12.68 -0.37
N ARG A 82 -8.03 11.34 -0.40
CA ARG A 82 -8.20 10.50 0.79
C ARG A 82 -6.88 10.36 1.56
N ASP A 83 -6.94 10.56 2.87
CA ASP A 83 -5.80 10.30 3.76
C ASP A 83 -5.53 8.78 3.87
N PRO A 84 -4.32 8.29 3.56
CA PRO A 84 -3.92 6.89 3.80
C PRO A 84 -3.95 6.48 5.28
N GLY A 85 -4.03 7.47 6.18
CA GLY A 85 -4.21 7.32 7.61
C GLY A 85 -2.93 7.61 8.40
N PRO A 86 -3.07 7.91 9.70
CA PRO A 86 -1.95 8.26 10.56
C PRO A 86 -1.00 7.08 10.81
N LEU A 87 0.31 7.36 10.84
CA LEU A 87 1.37 6.41 11.22
C LEU A 87 1.32 6.15 12.73
N PHE A 88 0.40 5.29 13.17
CA PHE A 88 0.45 4.74 14.51
C PHE A 88 1.15 3.38 14.49
N HIS A 89 2.22 3.26 15.28
CA HIS A 89 2.93 2.03 15.66
C HIS A 89 2.84 0.87 14.66
N SER A 90 3.83 0.76 13.76
CA SER A 90 4.20 -0.48 13.05
C SER A 90 3.05 -1.26 12.40
N ARG A 91 2.04 -0.57 11.87
CA ARG A 91 0.97 -1.18 11.08
C ARG A 91 1.39 -1.21 9.61
N TRP A 92 1.81 -2.39 9.13
CA TRP A 92 2.19 -2.59 7.72
C TRP A 92 1.16 -2.01 6.73
N LEU A 93 -0.13 -2.05 7.07
CA LEU A 93 -1.21 -1.55 6.22
C LEU A 93 -1.05 -0.06 5.94
N THR A 94 -0.76 0.75 6.95
CA THR A 94 -0.53 2.19 6.78
C THR A 94 0.75 2.44 6.00
N ALA A 95 1.81 1.66 6.26
CA ALA A 95 3.07 1.78 5.50
C ALA A 95 2.87 1.43 4.02
N ALA A 96 2.16 0.34 3.72
CA ALA A 96 1.81 -0.07 2.37
C ALA A 96 0.96 1.01 1.66
N ASN A 97 -0.08 1.51 2.33
CA ASN A 97 -0.93 2.58 1.78
C ASN A 97 -0.13 3.83 1.42
N ARG A 98 0.83 4.23 2.26
CA ARG A 98 1.70 5.40 1.98
C ARG A 98 2.68 5.16 0.86
N VAL A 99 3.25 3.96 0.76
CA VAL A 99 4.18 3.61 -0.32
C VAL A 99 3.44 3.51 -1.66
N LEU A 100 2.24 2.93 -1.67
CA LEU A 100 1.35 2.95 -2.84
C LEU A 100 0.97 4.38 -3.22
N ARG A 101 0.68 5.24 -2.23
CA ARG A 101 0.42 6.67 -2.46
C ARG A 101 1.63 7.39 -3.05
N LEU A 102 2.83 7.10 -2.55
CA LEU A 102 4.06 7.67 -3.10
C LEU A 102 4.24 7.30 -4.57
N TYR A 103 3.93 6.06 -4.96
CA TYR A 103 4.06 5.60 -6.33
C TYR A 103 3.16 6.36 -7.31
N ILE A 104 1.88 6.52 -7.00
CA ILE A 104 0.95 7.27 -7.87
C ILE A 104 1.22 8.79 -7.90
N SER A 105 2.06 9.28 -6.98
CA SER A 105 2.55 10.66 -6.94
C SER A 105 3.98 10.80 -7.50
N SER A 106 4.51 9.77 -8.16
CA SER A 106 5.85 9.74 -8.72
C SER A 106 5.79 9.46 -10.22
N SER A 107 6.15 10.46 -11.03
CA SER A 107 6.17 10.34 -12.50
C SER A 107 7.36 9.54 -13.02
N ASP A 108 8.42 9.41 -12.21
CA ASP A 108 9.62 8.64 -12.51
C ASP A 108 10.02 7.82 -11.26
N PRO A 109 9.26 6.73 -10.96
CA PRO A 109 9.51 5.93 -9.77
C PRO A 109 10.83 5.17 -9.91
N THR A 110 11.67 5.23 -8.87
CA THR A 110 12.90 4.44 -8.84
C THR A 110 12.61 2.93 -8.99
N GLY A 111 13.50 2.17 -9.63
CA GLY A 111 13.32 0.71 -9.78
C GLY A 111 13.07 -0.02 -8.46
N ASN A 112 13.70 0.46 -7.37
CA ASN A 112 13.48 0.01 -6.00
C ASN A 112 12.03 0.20 -5.52
N LEU A 113 11.45 1.39 -5.77
CA LEU A 113 10.05 1.68 -5.45
C LEU A 113 9.13 0.75 -6.27
N THR A 114 9.36 0.64 -7.58
CA THR A 114 8.57 -0.23 -8.46
C THR A 114 8.61 -1.70 -8.04
N GLU A 115 9.77 -2.22 -7.60
CA GLU A 115 9.90 -3.58 -7.06
C GLU A 115 9.03 -3.79 -5.81
N ILE A 116 9.05 -2.82 -4.88
CA ILE A 116 8.26 -2.88 -3.65
C ILE A 116 6.77 -2.83 -3.96
N ILE A 117 6.34 -1.96 -4.86
CA ILE A 117 4.93 -1.86 -5.26
C ILE A 117 4.48 -3.18 -5.89
N GLY A 118 5.29 -3.75 -6.79
CA GLY A 118 5.04 -5.06 -7.36
C GLY A 118 4.92 -6.15 -6.29
N PHE A 119 5.78 -6.15 -5.28
CA PHE A 119 5.72 -7.09 -4.16
C PHE A 119 4.44 -6.93 -3.31
N ILE A 120 4.05 -5.69 -3.03
CA ILE A 120 2.82 -5.38 -2.29
C ILE A 120 1.59 -5.87 -3.07
N LEU A 121 1.49 -5.51 -4.36
CA LEU A 121 0.32 -5.78 -5.20
C LEU A 121 0.20 -7.25 -5.59
N LYS A 122 1.31 -7.93 -5.91
CA LYS A 122 1.28 -9.29 -6.46
C LYS A 122 1.32 -10.40 -5.41
N LEU A 123 1.88 -10.13 -4.23
CA LEU A 123 2.04 -11.16 -3.19
C LEU A 123 1.27 -10.83 -1.93
N TYR A 124 1.46 -9.63 -1.38
CA TYR A 124 0.91 -9.30 -0.05
C TYR A 124 -0.58 -9.04 -0.09
N MET A 125 -1.03 -8.21 -1.02
CA MET A 125 -2.42 -7.81 -1.14
C MET A 125 -3.35 -9.02 -1.38
N PRO A 126 -3.08 -9.93 -2.33
CA PRO A 126 -3.94 -11.10 -2.56
C PRO A 126 -3.99 -12.03 -1.34
N VAL A 127 -2.84 -12.29 -0.70
CA VAL A 127 -2.76 -13.15 0.50
C VAL A 127 -3.53 -12.52 1.66
N TRP A 128 -3.39 -11.21 1.87
CA TRP A 128 -4.11 -10.50 2.93
C TRP A 128 -5.63 -10.56 2.74
N PHE A 129 -6.12 -10.29 1.53
CA PHE A 129 -7.55 -10.34 1.27
C PHE A 129 -8.10 -11.78 1.29
N ALA A 130 -7.32 -12.78 0.87
CA ALA A 130 -7.70 -14.18 1.03
C ALA A 130 -7.91 -14.56 2.52
N ILE A 131 -6.98 -14.14 3.39
CA ILE A 131 -7.12 -14.32 4.85
C ILE A 131 -8.34 -13.56 5.37
N LYS A 132 -8.56 -12.33 4.92
CA LYS A 132 -9.71 -11.52 5.35
C LYS A 132 -11.04 -12.16 4.98
N LYS A 133 -11.19 -12.63 3.75
CA LYS A 133 -12.37 -13.41 3.32
C LYS A 133 -12.57 -14.62 4.23
N ALA A 134 -11.53 -15.42 4.44
CA ALA A 134 -11.62 -16.61 5.30
C ALA A 134 -12.00 -16.28 6.76
N GLN A 135 -11.66 -15.09 7.27
CA GLN A 135 -12.07 -14.65 8.61
C GLN A 135 -13.51 -14.15 8.67
N ILE A 136 -14.09 -13.68 7.56
CA ILE A 136 -15.48 -13.20 7.53
C ILE A 136 -16.47 -14.36 7.40
N PHE A 137 -16.09 -15.43 6.70
CA PHE A 137 -16.94 -16.60 6.45
C PHE A 137 -16.78 -17.73 7.48
N ASN A 138 -16.00 -17.53 8.54
CA ASN A 138 -15.86 -18.44 9.69
C ASN A 138 -16.52 -17.82 10.92
#